data_AF-V9KW56-F1
#
_entry.id   AF-V9KW56-F1
#
_cell.length_a   1.000
_cell.length_b   1.000
_cell.length_c   1.000
_cell.angle_alpha   90.00
_cell.angle_beta   90.00
_cell.angle_gamma   90.00
#
_symmetry.space_group_name_H-M   'P 1'
#
loop_
_entity.id
_entity.type
_entity.pdbx_description
1 polymer ?
#
loop_
_entity_poly.entity_id
_entity_poly.type
_entity_poly.pdbx_seq_one_letter_code
_entity_poly.pdbx_strand_id
1 'polypeptide(L)'
;QPPPPAPPQASPGPERGGSRQQSGADSLTPEFFTSVVQGVLSSMMGSLNAQQGSSESIADFIQRLSGTSNIFEPGADGALGFFGDLLSLICQNFSMVDMIVLLHGQFQPLQRIQPQLNLFFREHYLSNQEPSDHNIRAATNSLINGLEEYIQESFASVTVREGVDITRTNLDFLREQFNRIAAHILQCTDATFGHRLLELCNQGLFECLALNLYSLRGEQSALTAVINDRIRRMSADVNPSLVNWLTTMMAMRLQVIMEHMPVTEEQVLHYVRRTQPQPTAATATQQEVPEEPMDQQLAESEEVMQEVPQRKDSSASPAPATTAEEVMCSEPAVSMGAEAGQRDGPEADSWAAAIPPEWVPVMRQDIQSHRKMKPQPPLSDAYLSGMPAKRRKTMQGEGPQLSLAEAVGRAAKAVGVKPITSPESLNQELEQPEVQSIYRQQVQSDIRKRIKEDPDYCAQRFPNTHTTFGDDS
;
A
#
# COMPACT_ATOMS: atom_id res chain seq x y z
N GLN A 1 -23.10 63.73 12.09
CA GLN A 1 -23.25 63.33 10.65
C GLN A 1 -21.90 62.81 10.17
N PRO A 2 -21.84 61.88 9.19
CA PRO A 2 -22.90 61.46 8.26
C PRO A 2 -23.46 60.04 8.52
N PRO A 3 -24.37 59.50 7.67
CA PRO A 3 -25.03 58.19 7.83
C PRO A 3 -24.50 57.12 6.81
N PRO A 4 -25.26 56.18 6.19
CA PRO A 4 -24.75 54.88 5.71
C PRO A 4 -23.93 54.96 4.40
N PRO A 5 -23.29 53.83 3.97
CA PRO A 5 -23.81 53.15 2.77
C PRO A 5 -23.56 51.61 2.68
N ALA A 6 -24.11 51.00 1.62
CA ALA A 6 -23.69 49.73 0.97
C ALA A 6 -23.19 50.07 -0.47
N PRO A 7 -22.96 49.16 -1.44
CA PRO A 7 -22.74 47.70 -1.44
C PRO A 7 -21.29 47.36 -1.92
N PRO A 8 -20.98 46.11 -2.36
CA PRO A 8 -20.65 45.94 -3.79
C PRO A 8 -20.94 44.55 -4.43
N GLN A 9 -20.82 44.51 -5.77
CA GLN A 9 -20.71 43.36 -6.69
C GLN A 9 -19.22 43.21 -7.14
N ALA A 10 -18.71 42.20 -7.88
CA ALA A 10 -18.96 40.77 -8.13
C ALA A 10 -17.89 40.25 -9.14
N SER A 11 -17.78 38.92 -9.34
CA SER A 11 -17.24 38.24 -10.57
C SER A 11 -15.70 38.25 -10.84
N PRO A 12 -15.14 37.37 -11.71
CA PRO A 12 -15.60 36.08 -12.29
C PRO A 12 -14.53 34.92 -12.19
N GLY A 13 -14.75 33.81 -12.93
CA GLY A 13 -13.78 32.74 -13.24
C GLY A 13 -14.37 31.68 -14.23
N PRO A 14 -13.61 30.65 -14.69
CA PRO A 14 -14.24 29.44 -15.30
C PRO A 14 -13.81 28.04 -14.78
N GLU A 15 -14.72 27.04 -14.83
CA GLU A 15 -14.47 25.57 -15.00
C GLU A 15 -13.66 24.75 -13.93
N ARG A 16 -13.93 23.46 -13.60
CA ARG A 16 -14.84 22.35 -14.02
C ARG A 16 -14.41 21.41 -15.17
N GLY A 17 -13.78 20.27 -14.83
CA GLY A 17 -13.60 19.07 -15.68
C GLY A 17 -12.65 18.02 -15.06
N GLY A 18 -12.63 16.72 -15.45
CA GLY A 18 -13.53 16.05 -16.39
C GLY A 18 -13.06 14.69 -17.00
N SER A 19 -12.63 13.69 -16.22
CA SER A 19 -12.31 12.33 -16.73
C SER A 19 -12.70 11.23 -15.73
N ARG A 20 -13.73 10.40 -15.97
CA ARG A 20 -13.88 9.32 -16.98
C ARG A 20 -13.20 7.99 -16.59
N GLN A 21 -13.82 7.31 -15.63
CA GLN A 21 -14.16 5.88 -15.66
C GLN A 21 -13.12 4.91 -16.30
N GLN A 22 -12.18 4.44 -15.48
CA GLN A 22 -11.60 3.10 -15.58
C GLN A 22 -11.57 2.48 -14.19
N SER A 23 -12.29 1.37 -14.01
CA SER A 23 -12.40 0.66 -12.72
C SER A 23 -12.63 -0.84 -12.95
N GLY A 24 -11.86 -1.41 -13.87
CA GLY A 24 -11.55 -2.84 -13.83
C GLY A 24 -10.33 -3.03 -12.92
N ALA A 25 -10.59 -3.32 -11.65
CA ALA A 25 -9.57 -3.68 -10.67
C ALA A 25 -10.27 -4.40 -9.51
N ASP A 26 -10.02 -5.70 -9.36
CA ASP A 26 -10.58 -6.48 -8.26
C ASP A 26 -10.02 -5.97 -6.92
N SER A 27 -10.87 -5.28 -6.17
CA SER A 27 -10.50 -4.76 -4.86
C SER A 27 -10.24 -5.92 -3.91
N LEU A 28 -9.03 -5.95 -3.31
CA LEU A 28 -8.59 -6.93 -2.31
C LEU A 28 -9.73 -7.27 -1.34
N THR A 29 -10.11 -8.55 -1.27
CA THR A 29 -11.05 -9.02 -0.26
C THR A 29 -10.46 -8.77 1.13
N PRO A 30 -11.15 -8.02 2.02
CA PRO A 30 -10.68 -7.81 3.39
C PRO A 30 -10.40 -9.12 4.13
N GLU A 31 -11.06 -10.20 3.74
CA GLU A 31 -10.91 -11.56 4.21
C GLU A 31 -9.52 -12.13 3.88
N PHE A 32 -8.96 -11.85 2.68
CA PHE A 32 -7.61 -12.30 2.31
C PHE A 32 -6.53 -11.51 3.04
N PHE A 33 -6.69 -10.19 3.16
CA PHE A 33 -5.78 -9.39 4.01
C PHE A 33 -5.82 -9.87 5.47
N THR A 34 -7.02 -10.17 5.98
CA THR A 34 -7.21 -10.71 7.33
C THR A 34 -6.58 -12.10 7.47
N SER A 35 -6.74 -13.01 6.50
CA SER A 35 -6.18 -14.37 6.58
C SER A 35 -4.66 -14.39 6.46
N VAL A 36 -4.05 -13.53 5.65
CA VAL A 36 -2.59 -13.37 5.57
C VAL A 36 -2.04 -12.76 6.86
N VAL A 37 -2.62 -11.67 7.36
CA VAL A 37 -2.20 -11.03 8.61
C VAL A 37 -2.42 -11.97 9.81
N GLN A 38 -3.55 -12.65 9.87
CA GLN A 38 -3.83 -13.68 10.89
C GLN A 38 -2.89 -14.88 10.74
N GLY A 39 -2.54 -15.29 9.53
CA GLY A 39 -1.57 -16.36 9.26
C GLY A 39 -0.17 -16.01 9.78
N VAL A 40 0.33 -14.80 9.49
CA VAL A 40 1.60 -14.30 10.04
C VAL A 40 1.53 -14.18 11.57
N LEU A 41 0.45 -13.60 12.12
CA LEU A 41 0.29 -13.47 13.57
C LEU A 41 0.14 -14.84 14.26
N SER A 42 -0.50 -15.83 13.64
CA SER A 42 -0.59 -17.19 14.15
C SER A 42 0.73 -17.95 14.06
N SER A 43 1.54 -17.71 13.02
CA SER A 43 2.92 -18.20 12.94
C SER A 43 3.78 -17.60 14.06
N MET A 44 3.71 -16.28 14.26
CA MET A 44 4.40 -15.58 15.36
C MET A 44 3.94 -16.08 16.75
N MET A 45 2.63 -16.14 17.02
CA MET A 45 2.11 -16.60 18.32
C MET A 45 2.31 -18.11 18.54
N GLY A 46 2.30 -18.92 17.47
CA GLY A 46 2.70 -20.33 17.53
C GLY A 46 4.15 -20.48 17.96
N SER A 47 5.06 -19.72 17.34
CA SER A 47 6.49 -19.72 17.69
C SER A 47 6.79 -19.19 19.11
N LEU A 48 5.87 -18.41 19.71
CA LEU A 48 5.99 -17.93 21.09
C LEU A 48 5.51 -18.95 22.13
N ASN A 49 4.55 -19.82 21.79
CA ASN A 49 4.07 -20.87 22.70
C ASN A 49 4.83 -22.21 22.55
N ALA A 50 5.42 -22.48 21.40
CA ALA A 50 6.20 -23.69 21.15
C ALA A 50 7.69 -23.47 21.46
N GLN A 51 8.20 -24.05 22.56
CA GLN A 51 9.64 -24.08 22.84
C GLN A 51 10.47 -24.91 21.82
N GLN A 52 9.85 -25.47 20.77
CA GLN A 52 10.52 -26.18 19.68
C GLN A 52 9.91 -25.85 18.30
N GLY A 53 10.67 -25.10 17.50
CA GLY A 53 10.98 -25.51 16.13
C GLY A 53 9.94 -25.39 15.01
N SER A 54 8.75 -24.82 15.22
CA SER A 54 7.75 -24.69 14.14
C SER A 54 8.03 -23.50 13.20
N SER A 55 9.22 -23.44 12.60
CA SER A 55 9.61 -22.43 11.61
C SER A 55 9.26 -22.90 10.19
N GLU A 56 7.98 -22.77 9.83
CA GLU A 56 7.52 -22.86 8.43
C GLU A 56 8.34 -21.92 7.53
N SER A 57 8.86 -22.42 6.40
CA SER A 57 9.63 -21.58 5.48
C SER A 57 8.72 -20.60 4.73
N ILE A 58 9.29 -19.54 4.16
CA ILE A 58 8.54 -18.61 3.31
C ILE A 58 7.97 -19.34 2.09
N ALA A 59 8.67 -20.35 1.56
CA ALA A 59 8.19 -21.18 0.46
C ALA A 59 6.95 -22.00 0.87
N ASP A 60 6.99 -22.71 2.00
CA ASP A 60 5.86 -23.50 2.53
C ASP A 60 4.65 -22.59 2.84
N PHE A 61 4.92 -21.43 3.48
CA PHE A 61 3.91 -20.43 3.83
C PHE A 61 3.20 -19.88 2.59
N ILE A 62 3.94 -19.58 1.51
CA ILE A 62 3.37 -19.11 0.25
C ILE A 62 2.61 -20.23 -0.45
N GLN A 63 3.14 -21.45 -0.49
CA GLN A 63 2.46 -22.63 -1.06
C GLN A 63 1.11 -22.89 -0.37
N ARG A 64 1.06 -22.79 0.96
CA ARG A 64 -0.16 -22.92 1.78
C ARG A 64 -1.15 -21.77 1.56
N LEU A 65 -0.70 -20.59 1.14
CA LEU A 65 -1.58 -19.46 0.80
C LEU A 65 -2.06 -19.48 -0.65
N SER A 66 -1.26 -19.97 -1.60
CA SER A 66 -1.63 -20.00 -3.02
C SER A 66 -2.51 -21.20 -3.38
N GLY A 67 -2.36 -22.32 -2.66
CA GLY A 67 -3.05 -23.58 -2.98
C GLY A 67 -2.52 -24.28 -4.24
N THR A 68 -1.35 -23.87 -4.73
CA THR A 68 -0.68 -24.37 -5.95
C THR A 68 0.59 -25.16 -5.61
N SER A 69 1.26 -25.70 -6.62
CA SER A 69 2.65 -26.16 -6.50
C SER A 69 3.58 -25.03 -5.99
N ASN A 70 4.72 -25.41 -5.40
CA ASN A 70 5.66 -24.47 -4.83
C ASN A 70 6.39 -23.69 -5.93
N ILE A 71 6.17 -22.37 -6.01
CA ILE A 71 6.80 -21.49 -7.01
C ILE A 71 8.32 -21.32 -6.81
N PHE A 72 8.87 -21.85 -5.72
CA PHE A 72 10.30 -21.85 -5.39
C PHE A 72 10.91 -23.26 -5.48
N GLU A 73 10.26 -24.19 -6.20
CA GLU A 73 10.79 -25.54 -6.43
C GLU A 73 11.86 -25.51 -7.55
N PRO A 74 13.07 -26.05 -7.33
CA PRO A 74 14.16 -25.99 -8.32
C PRO A 74 13.78 -26.68 -9.64
N GLY A 75 13.84 -25.94 -10.75
CA GLY A 75 13.50 -26.45 -12.08
C GLY A 75 12.04 -26.30 -12.49
N ALA A 76 11.21 -25.52 -11.76
CA ALA A 76 9.95 -25.03 -12.31
C ALA A 76 10.21 -24.10 -13.53
N ASP A 77 9.39 -24.20 -14.58
CA ASP A 77 9.56 -23.53 -15.89
C ASP A 77 9.61 -21.98 -15.86
N GLY A 78 9.43 -21.35 -14.71
CA GLY A 78 9.51 -19.89 -14.50
C GLY A 78 10.77 -19.39 -13.78
N ALA A 79 11.78 -20.23 -13.56
CA ALA A 79 12.99 -19.83 -12.84
C ALA A 79 13.76 -18.69 -13.56
N LEU A 80 13.85 -17.53 -12.90
CA LEU A 80 14.46 -16.27 -13.39
C LEU A 80 16.01 -16.31 -13.45
N GLY A 81 16.57 -17.44 -13.91
CA GLY A 81 17.99 -17.77 -13.83
C GLY A 81 18.53 -17.68 -12.39
N PHE A 82 19.83 -17.37 -12.28
CA PHE A 82 20.56 -17.29 -11.01
C PHE A 82 19.84 -16.49 -9.91
N PHE A 83 19.17 -15.38 -10.25
CA PHE A 83 18.45 -14.57 -9.25
C PHE A 83 17.15 -15.23 -8.76
N GLY A 84 16.49 -16.03 -9.61
CA GLY A 84 15.35 -16.86 -9.22
C GLY A 84 15.76 -18.03 -8.32
N ASP A 85 16.87 -18.69 -8.65
CA ASP A 85 17.44 -19.77 -7.83
C ASP A 85 17.87 -19.25 -6.45
N LEU A 86 18.53 -18.07 -6.41
CA LEU A 86 18.93 -17.43 -5.16
C LEU A 86 17.74 -17.01 -4.29
N LEU A 87 16.68 -16.48 -4.90
CA LEU A 87 15.44 -16.16 -4.20
C LEU A 87 14.80 -17.43 -3.62
N SER A 88 14.77 -18.51 -4.40
CA SER A 88 14.24 -19.82 -3.96
C SER A 88 15.02 -20.37 -2.77
N LEU A 89 16.36 -20.31 -2.82
CA LEU A 89 17.22 -20.71 -1.70
C LEU A 89 16.91 -19.93 -0.42
N ILE A 90 16.71 -18.60 -0.52
CA ILE A 90 16.35 -17.75 0.60
C ILE A 90 14.96 -18.10 1.14
N CYS A 91 13.96 -18.25 0.25
CA CYS A 91 12.58 -18.58 0.64
C CYS A 91 12.43 -19.97 1.27
N GLN A 92 13.29 -20.93 0.91
CA GLN A 92 13.34 -22.26 1.54
C GLN A 92 14.04 -22.25 2.91
N ASN A 93 15.06 -21.39 3.11
CA ASN A 93 15.89 -21.40 4.33
C ASN A 93 15.49 -20.36 5.40
N PHE A 94 14.68 -19.36 5.06
CA PHE A 94 14.12 -18.37 5.99
C PHE A 94 12.63 -18.62 6.26
N SER A 95 12.23 -18.31 7.49
CA SER A 95 10.83 -18.22 7.92
C SER A 95 10.34 -16.77 7.98
N MET A 96 9.03 -16.57 8.15
CA MET A 96 8.47 -15.23 8.40
C MET A 96 9.03 -14.58 9.69
N VAL A 97 9.47 -15.37 10.67
CA VAL A 97 10.14 -14.86 11.88
C VAL A 97 11.55 -14.37 11.55
N ASP A 98 12.30 -15.09 10.73
CA ASP A 98 13.64 -14.68 10.28
C ASP A 98 13.61 -13.33 9.53
N MET A 99 12.60 -13.12 8.69
CA MET A 99 12.39 -11.83 8.01
C MET A 99 12.13 -10.69 9.00
N ILE A 100 11.36 -10.92 10.07
CA ILE A 100 11.11 -9.93 11.12
C ILE A 100 12.40 -9.65 11.91
N VAL A 101 13.20 -10.69 12.19
CA VAL A 101 14.52 -10.56 12.84
C VAL A 101 15.47 -9.70 11.99
N LEU A 102 15.56 -9.94 10.68
CA LEU A 102 16.35 -9.13 9.75
C LEU A 102 15.85 -7.67 9.65
N LEU A 103 14.53 -7.44 9.65
CA LEU A 103 13.94 -6.09 9.67
C LEU A 103 14.23 -5.31 10.97
N HIS A 104 14.67 -5.97 12.04
CA HIS A 104 15.19 -5.34 13.27
C HIS A 104 16.74 -5.26 13.29
N GLY A 105 17.40 -5.43 12.13
CA GLY A 105 18.86 -5.35 12.00
C GLY A 105 19.62 -6.56 12.57
N GLN A 106 18.94 -7.65 12.91
CA GLN A 106 19.57 -8.82 13.53
C GLN A 106 20.04 -9.82 12.47
N PHE A 107 21.35 -10.02 12.38
CA PHE A 107 22.00 -10.78 11.30
C PHE A 107 22.00 -12.31 11.47
N GLN A 108 21.41 -12.83 12.55
CA GLN A 108 21.48 -14.27 12.88
C GLN A 108 20.93 -15.20 11.77
N PRO A 109 19.85 -14.87 11.03
CA PRO A 109 19.41 -15.70 9.90
C PRO A 109 20.45 -15.77 8.78
N LEU A 110 21.13 -14.66 8.46
CA LEU A 110 22.19 -14.64 7.44
C LEU A 110 23.40 -15.48 7.87
N GLN A 111 23.78 -15.44 9.16
CA GLN A 111 24.83 -16.32 9.69
C GLN A 111 24.42 -17.81 9.59
N ARG A 112 23.14 -18.14 9.82
CA ARG A 112 22.62 -19.51 9.74
C ARG A 112 22.71 -20.12 8.33
N ILE A 113 22.58 -19.30 7.27
CA ILE A 113 22.57 -19.76 5.88
C ILE A 113 23.92 -19.63 5.15
N GLN A 114 25.00 -19.30 5.88
CA GLN A 114 26.35 -19.18 5.34
C GLN A 114 26.80 -20.38 4.48
N PRO A 115 26.69 -21.65 4.92
CA PRO A 115 27.17 -22.76 4.10
C PRO A 115 26.30 -23.01 2.87
N GLN A 116 24.97 -22.81 2.95
CA GLN A 116 24.08 -22.88 1.79
C GLN A 116 24.44 -21.81 0.74
N LEU A 117 24.64 -20.56 1.16
CA LEU A 117 25.06 -19.48 0.27
C LEU A 117 26.44 -19.75 -0.36
N ASN A 118 27.41 -20.24 0.42
CA ASN A 118 28.74 -20.53 -0.10
C ASN A 118 28.73 -21.65 -1.14
N LEU A 119 28.00 -22.76 -0.89
CA LEU A 119 27.81 -23.84 -1.85
C LEU A 119 27.12 -23.34 -3.12
N PHE A 120 25.99 -22.63 -2.98
CA PHE A 120 25.23 -22.09 -4.10
C PHE A 120 26.07 -21.13 -4.98
N PHE A 121 26.84 -20.22 -4.38
CA PHE A 121 27.73 -19.33 -5.16
C PHE A 121 28.91 -20.07 -5.80
N ARG A 122 29.37 -21.20 -5.25
CA ARG A 122 30.39 -22.03 -5.90
C ARG A 122 29.82 -22.80 -7.09
N GLU A 123 28.64 -23.39 -6.93
CA GLU A 123 28.02 -24.24 -7.96
C GLU A 123 27.36 -23.41 -9.08
N HIS A 124 26.44 -22.49 -8.74
CA HIS A 124 25.63 -21.76 -9.72
C HIS A 124 26.27 -20.46 -10.24
N TYR A 125 27.22 -19.86 -9.52
CA TYR A 125 27.83 -18.58 -9.90
C TYR A 125 29.30 -18.70 -10.37
N LEU A 126 30.10 -19.59 -9.76
CA LEU A 126 31.47 -19.88 -10.23
C LEU A 126 31.59 -21.15 -11.09
N SER A 127 30.52 -21.94 -11.28
CA SER A 127 30.58 -23.23 -11.99
C SER A 127 31.69 -24.15 -11.43
N ASN A 128 31.83 -24.19 -10.11
CA ASN A 128 32.85 -24.89 -9.32
C ASN A 128 34.32 -24.45 -9.52
N GLN A 129 34.55 -23.28 -10.11
CA GLN A 129 35.89 -22.67 -10.15
C GLN A 129 36.32 -22.11 -8.79
N GLU A 130 37.62 -21.84 -8.64
CA GLU A 130 38.20 -21.24 -7.43
C GLU A 130 37.67 -19.80 -7.20
N PRO A 131 37.33 -19.40 -5.95
CA PRO A 131 36.84 -18.05 -5.61
C PRO A 131 37.93 -16.97 -5.61
N SER A 132 38.70 -16.89 -6.69
CA SER A 132 39.66 -15.81 -6.94
C SER A 132 38.93 -14.53 -7.39
N ASP A 133 39.52 -13.37 -7.08
CA ASP A 133 38.99 -12.06 -7.49
C ASP A 133 38.77 -11.95 -9.01
N HIS A 134 39.58 -12.64 -9.82
CA HIS A 134 39.42 -12.70 -11.27
C HIS A 134 38.13 -13.44 -11.65
N ASN A 135 37.93 -14.65 -11.12
CA ASN A 135 36.76 -15.48 -11.42
C ASN A 135 35.47 -14.82 -10.91
N ILE A 136 35.52 -14.24 -9.70
CA ILE A 136 34.39 -13.51 -9.11
C ILE A 136 34.03 -12.30 -9.99
N ARG A 137 35.00 -11.52 -10.50
CA ARG A 137 34.74 -10.39 -11.43
C ARG A 137 34.21 -10.85 -12.79
N ALA A 138 34.74 -11.94 -13.34
CA ALA A 138 34.27 -12.51 -14.61
C ALA A 138 32.80 -12.97 -14.50
N ALA A 139 32.47 -13.68 -13.43
CA ALA A 139 31.10 -14.11 -13.13
C ALA A 139 30.16 -12.91 -12.88
N THR A 140 30.59 -11.87 -12.14
CA THR A 140 29.79 -10.65 -11.96
C THR A 140 29.49 -9.98 -13.30
N ASN A 141 30.50 -9.82 -14.16
CA ASN A 141 30.32 -9.16 -15.45
C ASN A 141 29.35 -9.95 -16.35
N SER A 142 29.48 -11.27 -16.41
CA SER A 142 28.56 -12.13 -17.16
C SER A 142 27.11 -11.99 -16.67
N LEU A 143 26.91 -12.08 -15.34
CA LEU A 143 25.59 -12.02 -14.70
C LEU A 143 24.91 -10.65 -14.89
N ILE A 144 25.64 -9.56 -14.65
CA ILE A 144 25.07 -8.20 -14.70
C ILE A 144 24.88 -7.71 -16.14
N ASN A 145 25.67 -8.18 -17.12
CA ASN A 145 25.42 -7.88 -18.53
C ASN A 145 24.03 -8.38 -18.99
N GLY A 146 23.57 -9.52 -18.44
CA GLY A 146 22.20 -10.02 -18.67
C GLY A 146 21.07 -9.16 -18.09
N LEU A 147 21.37 -8.03 -17.44
CA LEU A 147 20.38 -7.11 -16.87
C LEU A 147 20.18 -5.83 -17.70
N GLU A 148 20.93 -5.63 -18.79
CA GLU A 148 20.93 -4.39 -19.57
C GLU A 148 19.54 -4.05 -20.15
N GLU A 149 18.93 -4.99 -20.88
CA GLU A 149 17.58 -4.86 -21.44
C GLU A 149 16.53 -4.64 -20.34
N TYR A 150 16.58 -5.44 -19.28
CA TYR A 150 15.66 -5.32 -18.13
C TYR A 150 15.74 -3.97 -17.42
N ILE A 151 16.92 -3.36 -17.33
CA ILE A 151 17.09 -2.02 -16.79
C ILE A 151 16.51 -0.99 -17.76
N GLN A 152 16.86 -1.08 -19.06
CA GLN A 152 16.37 -0.18 -20.09
C GLN A 152 14.83 -0.16 -20.17
N GLU A 153 14.17 -1.33 -20.19
CA GLU A 153 12.71 -1.44 -20.09
C GLU A 153 12.15 -0.71 -18.86
N SER A 154 12.76 -0.93 -17.70
CA SER A 154 12.22 -0.47 -16.42
C SER A 154 12.26 1.04 -16.26
N PHE A 155 13.18 1.72 -16.95
CA PHE A 155 13.24 3.19 -16.98
C PHE A 155 12.56 3.82 -18.22
N ALA A 156 12.10 3.03 -19.20
CA ALA A 156 11.50 3.56 -20.44
C ALA A 156 10.19 4.35 -20.23
N SER A 157 9.52 4.17 -19.09
CA SER A 157 8.25 4.85 -18.74
C SER A 157 8.42 6.13 -17.92
N VAL A 158 9.66 6.50 -17.54
CA VAL A 158 9.96 7.64 -16.65
C VAL A 158 11.03 8.57 -17.23
N THR A 159 11.02 9.84 -16.85
CA THR A 159 12.01 10.80 -17.35
C THR A 159 13.27 10.86 -16.48
N VAL A 160 14.40 10.48 -17.07
CA VAL A 160 15.73 10.52 -16.44
C VAL A 160 16.28 11.96 -16.39
N ARG A 161 17.12 12.26 -15.39
CA ARG A 161 17.87 13.53 -15.24
C ARG A 161 18.80 13.74 -16.44
N GLU A 162 18.86 14.97 -16.95
CA GLU A 162 19.61 15.29 -18.17
C GLU A 162 21.11 14.88 -18.08
N GLY A 163 21.59 14.27 -19.17
CA GLY A 163 22.97 13.80 -19.29
C GLY A 163 23.33 12.66 -18.35
N VAL A 164 22.38 11.96 -17.73
CA VAL A 164 22.62 10.69 -17.01
C VAL A 164 22.34 9.51 -17.92
N ASP A 165 23.30 8.61 -18.05
CA ASP A 165 23.14 7.30 -18.67
C ASP A 165 22.59 6.34 -17.62
N ILE A 166 21.27 6.21 -17.53
CA ILE A 166 20.58 5.42 -16.47
C ILE A 166 20.97 3.95 -16.51
N THR A 167 21.11 3.39 -17.70
CA THR A 167 21.39 1.96 -17.92
C THR A 167 22.80 1.66 -17.48
N ARG A 168 23.80 2.41 -17.97
CA ARG A 168 25.20 2.22 -17.57
C ARG A 168 25.46 2.58 -16.11
N THR A 169 24.77 3.59 -15.57
CA THR A 169 24.84 3.96 -14.14
C THR A 169 24.42 2.78 -13.27
N ASN A 170 23.27 2.16 -13.56
CA ASN A 170 22.80 0.99 -12.81
C ASN A 170 23.67 -0.26 -13.05
N LEU A 171 24.09 -0.53 -14.30
CA LEU A 171 24.95 -1.67 -14.60
C LEU A 171 26.31 -1.59 -13.90
N ASP A 172 27.00 -0.44 -13.93
CA ASP A 172 28.29 -0.27 -13.25
C ASP A 172 28.14 -0.35 -11.72
N PHE A 173 27.08 0.25 -11.17
CA PHE A 173 26.77 0.16 -9.74
C PHE A 173 26.48 -1.28 -9.30
N LEU A 174 25.62 -2.01 -10.04
CA LEU A 174 25.27 -3.40 -9.74
C LEU A 174 26.48 -4.32 -9.88
N ARG A 175 27.39 -4.08 -10.85
CA ARG A 175 28.67 -4.78 -10.93
C ARG A 175 29.49 -4.57 -9.66
N GLU A 176 29.65 -3.35 -9.18
CA GLU A 176 30.47 -3.09 -7.99
C GLU A 176 29.86 -3.72 -6.72
N GLN A 177 28.57 -3.50 -6.45
CA GLN A 177 27.91 -4.02 -5.26
C GLN A 177 27.82 -5.55 -5.27
N PHE A 178 27.45 -6.15 -6.40
CA PHE A 178 27.36 -7.61 -6.48
C PHE A 178 28.74 -8.27 -6.38
N ASN A 179 29.80 -7.65 -6.92
CA ASN A 179 31.16 -8.16 -6.76
C ASN A 179 31.59 -8.15 -5.28
N ARG A 180 31.31 -7.07 -4.55
CA ARG A 180 31.56 -6.94 -3.10
C ARG A 180 30.80 -8.01 -2.29
N ILE A 181 29.52 -8.23 -2.60
CA ILE A 181 28.68 -9.22 -1.92
C ILE A 181 29.13 -10.66 -2.24
N ALA A 182 29.40 -10.97 -3.51
CA ALA A 182 29.84 -12.30 -3.94
C ALA A 182 31.21 -12.67 -3.34
N ALA A 183 32.17 -11.74 -3.32
CA ALA A 183 33.46 -11.95 -2.68
C ALA A 183 33.30 -12.24 -1.18
N HIS A 184 32.47 -11.46 -0.47
CA HIS A 184 32.18 -11.71 0.94
C HIS A 184 31.54 -13.09 1.17
N ILE A 185 30.54 -13.48 0.36
CA ILE A 185 29.86 -14.78 0.47
C ILE A 185 30.82 -15.96 0.25
N LEU A 186 31.75 -15.81 -0.70
CA LEU A 186 32.67 -16.87 -1.10
C LEU A 186 33.92 -16.99 -0.20
N GLN A 187 34.43 -15.86 0.30
CA GLN A 187 35.73 -15.78 0.99
C GLN A 187 35.61 -15.63 2.52
N CYS A 188 34.49 -15.12 3.08
CA CYS A 188 34.33 -14.97 4.53
C CYS A 188 33.84 -16.28 5.19
N THR A 189 34.67 -16.83 6.07
CA THR A 189 34.40 -18.08 6.80
C THR A 189 34.30 -17.91 8.32
N ASP A 190 34.16 -16.66 8.81
CA ASP A 190 34.17 -16.35 10.24
C ASP A 190 32.79 -15.92 10.80
N ALA A 191 32.75 -15.61 12.09
CA ALA A 191 31.53 -15.22 12.82
C ALA A 191 31.06 -13.78 12.55
N THR A 192 31.77 -13.00 11.72
CA THR A 192 31.34 -11.68 11.24
C THR A 192 30.51 -11.77 9.96
N PHE A 193 30.51 -12.92 9.29
CA PHE A 193 29.85 -13.17 7.99
C PHE A 193 28.46 -12.53 7.90
N GLY A 194 27.56 -12.87 8.83
CA GLY A 194 26.18 -12.42 8.79
C GLY A 194 26.05 -10.91 9.00
N HIS A 195 26.79 -10.35 9.97
CA HIS A 195 26.80 -8.92 10.25
C HIS A 195 27.26 -8.13 9.02
N ARG A 196 28.39 -8.54 8.45
CA ARG A 196 28.99 -7.83 7.31
C ARG A 196 28.19 -8.02 6.02
N LEU A 197 27.55 -9.17 5.83
CA LEU A 197 26.62 -9.39 4.72
C LEU A 197 25.38 -8.48 4.86
N LEU A 198 24.83 -8.33 6.07
CA LEU A 198 23.72 -7.43 6.33
C LEU A 198 24.09 -5.96 6.08
N GLU A 199 25.28 -5.52 6.51
CA GLU A 199 25.81 -4.19 6.18
C GLU A 199 25.92 -3.98 4.66
N LEU A 200 26.53 -4.92 3.93
CA LEU A 200 26.71 -4.80 2.47
C LEU A 200 25.38 -4.75 1.73
N CYS A 201 24.41 -5.60 2.09
CA CYS A 201 23.08 -5.58 1.50
C CYS A 201 22.31 -4.28 1.81
N ASN A 202 22.39 -3.77 3.04
CA ASN A 202 21.74 -2.52 3.43
C ASN A 202 22.41 -1.31 2.76
N GLN A 203 23.74 -1.25 2.71
CA GLN A 203 24.48 -0.20 2.00
C GLN A 203 24.09 -0.20 0.51
N GLY A 204 24.15 -1.35 -0.15
CA GLY A 204 23.76 -1.49 -1.55
C GLY A 204 22.31 -1.09 -1.81
N LEU A 205 21.37 -1.41 -0.91
CA LEU A 205 19.97 -0.98 -1.02
C LEU A 205 19.82 0.54 -0.91
N PHE A 206 20.40 1.18 0.10
CA PHE A 206 20.27 2.62 0.30
C PHE A 206 20.99 3.43 -0.79
N GLU A 207 22.18 2.99 -1.21
CA GLU A 207 22.90 3.60 -2.33
C GLU A 207 22.13 3.43 -3.66
N CYS A 208 21.51 2.27 -3.90
CA CYS A 208 20.68 2.04 -5.09
C CYS A 208 19.47 2.97 -5.14
N LEU A 209 18.76 3.12 -4.01
CA LEU A 209 17.59 3.99 -3.90
C LEU A 209 17.97 5.46 -4.04
N ALA A 210 19.07 5.91 -3.41
CA ALA A 210 19.57 7.27 -3.54
C ALA A 210 20.06 7.59 -4.98
N LEU A 211 20.79 6.66 -5.61
CA LEU A 211 21.31 6.80 -6.98
C LEU A 211 20.19 6.89 -8.02
N ASN A 212 19.14 6.07 -7.86
CA ASN A 212 18.00 6.10 -8.77
C ASN A 212 17.04 7.26 -8.47
N LEU A 213 16.85 7.66 -7.21
CA LEU A 213 16.14 8.90 -6.87
C LEU A 213 16.83 10.12 -7.48
N TYR A 214 18.17 10.22 -7.34
CA TYR A 214 18.97 11.25 -8.00
C TYR A 214 18.74 11.21 -9.52
N SER A 215 18.89 10.04 -10.13
CA SER A 215 18.76 9.87 -11.59
C SER A 215 17.34 10.13 -12.10
N LEU A 216 16.32 10.08 -11.23
CA LEU A 216 14.93 10.47 -11.49
C LEU A 216 14.59 11.85 -10.91
N ARG A 217 15.55 12.78 -10.86
CA ARG A 217 15.37 14.21 -10.51
C ARG A 217 14.81 14.48 -9.09
N GLY A 218 14.79 13.48 -8.20
CA GLY A 218 14.14 13.55 -6.88
C GLY A 218 12.69 13.06 -6.85
N GLU A 219 12.15 12.54 -7.96
CA GLU A 219 10.76 12.09 -8.07
C GLU A 219 10.54 10.70 -7.46
N GLN A 220 10.21 10.67 -6.17
CA GLN A 220 9.84 9.45 -5.45
C GLN A 220 8.69 8.67 -6.13
N SER A 221 7.76 9.38 -6.78
CA SER A 221 6.66 8.80 -7.56
C SER A 221 7.17 8.03 -8.79
N ALA A 222 8.16 8.57 -9.51
CA ALA A 222 8.80 7.90 -10.64
C ALA A 222 9.57 6.66 -10.17
N LEU A 223 10.36 6.77 -9.10
CA LEU A 223 11.07 5.62 -8.52
C LEU A 223 10.11 4.51 -8.07
N THR A 224 9.00 4.89 -7.42
CA THR A 224 7.94 3.96 -7.00
C THR A 224 7.24 3.32 -8.20
N ALA A 225 7.06 4.03 -9.31
CA ALA A 225 6.50 3.47 -10.54
C ALA A 225 7.44 2.41 -11.16
N VAL A 226 8.74 2.70 -11.29
CA VAL A 226 9.77 1.76 -11.79
C VAL A 226 9.76 0.46 -10.96
N ILE A 227 9.77 0.58 -9.63
CA ILE A 227 9.78 -0.58 -8.72
C ILE A 227 8.49 -1.39 -8.85
N ASN A 228 7.31 -0.75 -8.82
CA ASN A 228 6.02 -1.44 -8.86
C ASN A 228 5.72 -2.08 -10.23
N ASP A 229 6.21 -1.49 -11.31
CA ASP A 229 6.16 -2.08 -12.65
C ASP A 229 7.06 -3.33 -12.73
N ARG A 230 8.30 -3.24 -12.25
CA ARG A 230 9.22 -4.38 -12.24
C ARG A 230 8.71 -5.53 -11.38
N ILE A 231 8.11 -5.25 -10.22
CA ILE A 231 7.44 -6.26 -9.38
C ILE A 231 6.37 -6.99 -10.20
N ARG A 232 5.45 -6.25 -10.86
CA ARG A 232 4.39 -6.85 -11.68
C ARG A 232 4.92 -7.69 -12.85
N ARG A 233 5.96 -7.22 -13.56
CA ARG A 233 6.59 -8.00 -14.65
C ARG A 233 7.25 -9.29 -14.13
N MET A 234 7.93 -9.24 -12.99
CA MET A 234 8.59 -10.42 -12.39
C MET A 234 7.62 -11.39 -11.70
N SER A 235 6.34 -11.04 -11.57
CA SER A 235 5.33 -11.83 -10.86
C SER A 235 4.10 -12.15 -11.73
N ALA A 236 4.26 -12.22 -13.05
CA ALA A 236 3.15 -12.41 -13.99
C ALA A 236 2.35 -13.70 -13.72
N ASP A 237 3.05 -14.79 -13.39
CA ASP A 237 2.47 -16.11 -13.10
C ASP A 237 2.08 -16.31 -11.62
N VAL A 238 2.21 -15.27 -10.79
CA VAL A 238 1.86 -15.30 -9.37
C VAL A 238 0.45 -14.75 -9.14
N ASN A 239 -0.30 -15.35 -8.22
CA ASN A 239 -1.67 -14.93 -7.88
C ASN A 239 -1.77 -13.40 -7.66
N PRO A 240 -2.60 -12.65 -8.43
CA PRO A 240 -2.67 -11.20 -8.35
C PRO A 240 -2.93 -10.62 -6.95
N SER A 241 -3.63 -11.34 -6.07
CA SER A 241 -3.86 -10.92 -4.69
C SER A 241 -2.58 -10.92 -3.85
N LEU A 242 -1.70 -11.92 -4.04
CA LEU A 242 -0.37 -11.95 -3.42
C LEU A 242 0.53 -10.85 -3.99
N VAL A 243 0.52 -10.64 -5.31
CA VAL A 243 1.28 -9.58 -5.99
C VAL A 243 0.87 -8.20 -5.49
N ASN A 244 -0.43 -7.90 -5.42
CA ASN A 244 -0.93 -6.62 -4.97
C ASN A 244 -0.68 -6.39 -3.46
N TRP A 245 -0.76 -7.44 -2.63
CA TRP A 245 -0.38 -7.38 -1.22
C TRP A 245 1.12 -7.09 -1.04
N LEU A 246 2.00 -7.80 -1.75
CA LEU A 246 3.45 -7.56 -1.74
C LEU A 246 3.77 -6.14 -2.22
N THR A 247 3.16 -5.68 -3.30
CA THR A 247 3.31 -4.32 -3.85
C THR A 247 2.90 -3.27 -2.81
N THR A 248 1.77 -3.45 -2.15
CA THR A 248 1.25 -2.53 -1.12
C THR A 248 2.18 -2.49 0.11
N MET A 249 2.68 -3.64 0.57
CA MET A 249 3.59 -3.69 1.70
C MET A 249 4.98 -3.14 1.37
N MET A 250 5.48 -3.37 0.14
CA MET A 250 6.71 -2.77 -0.36
C MET A 250 6.59 -1.25 -0.46
N ALA A 251 5.48 -0.72 -0.99
CA ALA A 251 5.25 0.73 -1.08
C ALA A 251 5.26 1.41 0.30
N MET A 252 4.58 0.84 1.30
CA MET A 252 4.61 1.34 2.68
C MET A 252 6.02 1.30 3.30
N ARG A 253 6.82 0.27 3.01
CA ARG A 253 8.20 0.17 3.50
C ARG A 253 9.15 1.12 2.78
N LEU A 254 8.99 1.28 1.47
CA LEU A 254 9.75 2.22 0.65
C LEU A 254 9.52 3.65 1.14
N GLN A 255 8.27 4.07 1.43
CA GLN A 255 7.98 5.39 1.97
C GLN A 255 8.79 5.67 3.25
N VAL A 256 8.75 4.78 4.24
CA VAL A 256 9.50 4.96 5.50
C VAL A 256 11.02 5.04 5.28
N ILE A 257 11.54 4.28 4.30
CA ILE A 257 12.96 4.34 3.89
C ILE A 257 13.28 5.66 3.17
N MET A 258 12.37 6.21 2.36
CA MET A 258 12.55 7.50 1.69
C MET A 258 12.53 8.66 2.67
N GLU A 259 11.68 8.60 3.70
CA GLU A 259 11.60 9.58 4.79
C GLU A 259 12.85 9.59 5.69
N HIS A 260 13.54 8.45 5.81
CA HIS A 260 14.70 8.26 6.70
C HIS A 260 15.95 7.79 5.94
N MET A 261 16.14 8.25 4.70
CA MET A 261 17.22 7.80 3.82
C MET A 261 18.60 8.15 4.41
N PRO A 262 19.47 7.15 4.71
CA PRO A 262 20.74 7.40 5.40
C PRO A 262 21.90 7.79 4.47
N VAL A 263 21.66 7.78 3.16
CA VAL A 263 22.64 8.09 2.10
C VAL A 263 22.27 9.41 1.43
N THR A 264 23.23 10.34 1.28
CA THR A 264 23.00 11.65 0.64
C THR A 264 23.23 11.59 -0.88
N GLU A 265 22.69 12.55 -1.66
CA GLU A 265 22.95 12.62 -3.11
C GLU A 265 24.47 12.66 -3.40
N GLU A 266 25.24 13.41 -2.61
CA GLU A 266 26.69 13.57 -2.72
C GLU A 266 27.44 12.23 -2.68
N GLN A 267 26.98 11.30 -1.83
CA GLN A 267 27.59 9.99 -1.64
C GLN A 267 27.39 9.07 -2.86
N VAL A 268 26.38 9.30 -3.71
CA VAL A 268 26.11 8.47 -4.91
C VAL A 268 26.56 9.10 -6.23
N LEU A 269 26.99 10.38 -6.24
CA LEU A 269 27.43 11.07 -7.47
C LEU A 269 28.56 10.35 -8.23
N HIS A 270 29.41 9.59 -7.53
CA HIS A 270 30.55 8.88 -8.14
C HIS A 270 30.14 7.62 -8.93
N TYR A 271 28.94 7.07 -8.67
CA TYR A 271 28.37 5.98 -9.47
C TYR A 271 27.72 6.50 -10.76
N VAL A 272 27.29 7.76 -10.80
CA VAL A 272 26.62 8.36 -11.97
C VAL A 272 27.53 8.27 -13.20
N ARG A 273 26.99 7.71 -14.29
CA ARG A 273 27.61 7.72 -15.61
C ARG A 273 26.92 8.77 -16.47
N ARG A 274 27.73 9.54 -17.19
CA ARG A 274 27.24 10.60 -18.08
C ARG A 274 27.02 10.02 -19.46
N THR A 275 25.88 10.36 -20.07
CA THR A 275 25.62 10.07 -21.48
C THR A 275 26.74 10.74 -22.29
N GLN A 276 27.52 9.97 -23.04
CA GLN A 276 28.61 10.54 -23.81
C GLN A 276 28.02 11.49 -24.85
N PRO A 277 28.45 12.77 -24.94
CA PRO A 277 28.01 13.64 -26.00
C PRO A 277 28.46 13.02 -27.32
N GLN A 278 27.48 12.59 -28.13
CA GLN A 278 27.73 12.09 -29.48
C GLN A 278 28.51 13.18 -30.22
N PRO A 279 29.74 12.91 -30.72
CA PRO A 279 30.55 13.94 -31.36
C PRO A 279 29.79 14.44 -32.58
N THR A 280 29.35 15.71 -32.52
CA THR A 280 28.67 16.35 -33.63
C THR A 280 29.60 16.35 -34.84
N ALA A 281 29.14 15.84 -35.98
CA ALA A 281 29.88 15.81 -37.24
C ALA A 281 29.97 17.22 -37.85
N ALA A 282 30.55 18.16 -37.11
CA ALA A 282 30.49 19.59 -37.34
C ALA A 282 31.74 20.35 -36.83
N THR A 283 32.89 19.68 -36.71
CA THR A 283 34.23 20.31 -36.83
C THR A 283 35.23 19.25 -37.31
N ALA A 284 35.24 18.99 -38.61
CA ALA A 284 36.37 18.31 -39.24
C ALA A 284 37.50 19.33 -39.43
N THR A 285 38.32 19.53 -38.39
CA THR A 285 39.60 20.22 -38.54
C THR A 285 40.44 19.51 -39.59
N GLN A 286 40.98 20.30 -40.52
CA GLN A 286 41.75 19.82 -41.66
C GLN A 286 42.94 18.97 -41.19
N GLN A 287 43.05 17.76 -41.73
CA GLN A 287 44.28 16.97 -41.67
C GLN A 287 44.49 16.35 -43.05
N GLU A 288 45.50 16.86 -43.75
CA GLU A 288 45.79 16.49 -45.14
C GLU A 288 46.28 15.03 -45.21
N VAL A 289 45.71 14.25 -46.13
CA VAL A 289 46.23 12.94 -46.54
C VAL A 289 46.33 12.98 -48.07
N PRO A 290 47.49 12.64 -48.68
CA PRO A 290 47.67 12.74 -50.13
C PRO A 290 46.76 11.82 -50.95
N GLU A 291 46.53 12.21 -52.20
CA GLU A 291 45.75 11.48 -53.20
C GLU A 291 46.49 10.23 -53.72
N GLU A 292 45.74 9.13 -53.91
CA GLU A 292 45.97 8.20 -55.02
C GLU A 292 44.62 7.93 -55.73
N PRO A 293 44.62 7.62 -57.05
CA PRO A 293 43.48 7.90 -57.91
C PRO A 293 42.41 6.80 -57.98
N MET A 294 41.27 7.21 -58.54
CA MET A 294 40.10 6.39 -58.91
C MET A 294 40.43 5.06 -59.58
N ASP A 295 39.55 4.08 -59.37
CA ASP A 295 38.98 3.35 -60.51
C ASP A 295 37.45 3.26 -60.40
N GLN A 296 36.75 3.04 -61.51
CA GLN A 296 35.33 3.33 -61.67
C GLN A 296 34.43 2.09 -61.70
N GLN A 297 33.20 2.19 -61.18
CA GLN A 297 32.01 1.75 -61.94
C GLN A 297 30.69 2.31 -61.38
N LEU A 298 29.73 2.57 -62.27
CA LEU A 298 28.44 3.21 -61.97
C LEU A 298 27.29 2.19 -61.84
N ALA A 299 26.29 2.55 -61.04
CA ALA A 299 24.87 2.29 -61.35
C ALA A 299 23.98 3.24 -60.52
N GLU A 300 23.29 4.19 -61.16
CA GLU A 300 22.31 5.07 -60.50
C GLU A 300 20.95 4.39 -60.32
N SER A 301 20.17 4.86 -59.33
CA SER A 301 18.70 4.87 -59.36
C SER A 301 18.21 5.90 -58.34
N GLU A 302 17.54 6.95 -58.82
CA GLU A 302 17.13 8.13 -58.05
C GLU A 302 15.65 8.11 -57.63
N GLU A 303 15.35 8.84 -56.54
CA GLU A 303 14.02 9.36 -56.14
C GLU A 303 12.88 8.32 -55.90
N VAL A 304 11.71 8.62 -55.31
CA VAL A 304 10.99 9.87 -54.97
C VAL A 304 10.45 9.70 -53.53
N MET A 305 10.96 10.40 -52.49
CA MET A 305 10.61 11.75 -52.03
C MET A 305 9.10 12.04 -51.81
N GLN A 306 8.67 12.20 -50.55
CA GLN A 306 7.55 13.10 -50.22
C GLN A 306 7.60 13.61 -48.77
N GLU A 307 7.35 14.91 -48.59
CA GLU A 307 7.53 15.65 -47.34
C GLU A 307 6.22 16.35 -46.89
N VAL A 308 6.04 16.48 -45.56
CA VAL A 308 5.72 17.74 -44.81
C VAL A 308 4.52 18.58 -45.31
N PRO A 309 3.51 18.90 -44.46
CA PRO A 309 3.77 19.96 -43.48
C PRO A 309 3.10 19.89 -42.10
N GLN A 310 3.83 20.50 -41.16
CA GLN A 310 3.37 20.94 -39.85
C GLN A 310 2.24 21.98 -39.95
N ARG A 311 1.46 22.13 -38.87
CA ARG A 311 0.86 23.41 -38.47
C ARG A 311 1.26 23.76 -37.04
N LYS A 312 1.08 25.02 -36.67
CA LYS A 312 1.86 25.70 -35.63
C LYS A 312 0.96 26.60 -34.75
N ASP A 313 1.49 26.89 -33.56
CA ASP A 313 1.15 28.01 -32.67
C ASP A 313 -0.19 27.99 -31.86
N SER A 314 -0.04 28.31 -30.56
CA SER A 314 -1.00 28.97 -29.65
C SER A 314 -2.27 28.22 -29.15
N SER A 315 -2.81 28.50 -27.94
CA SER A 315 -2.24 29.11 -26.71
C SER A 315 -3.24 29.03 -25.54
N ALA A 316 -2.74 29.10 -24.29
CA ALA A 316 -3.43 29.55 -23.07
C ALA A 316 -4.55 28.69 -22.42
N SER A 317 -4.65 28.84 -21.09
CA SER A 317 -5.72 28.37 -20.17
C SER A 317 -6.41 29.60 -19.54
N PRO A 318 -7.59 29.47 -18.88
CA PRO A 318 -7.66 29.85 -17.44
C PRO A 318 -8.72 29.10 -16.57
N ALA A 319 -8.83 29.44 -15.26
CA ALA A 319 -9.79 28.92 -14.23
C ALA A 319 -10.25 30.03 -13.19
N PRO A 320 -11.21 29.90 -12.20
CA PRO A 320 -12.02 28.74 -11.72
C PRO A 320 -13.59 28.84 -11.56
N ALA A 321 -14.20 29.91 -10.99
CA ALA A 321 -15.66 30.08 -10.67
C ALA A 321 -16.36 29.01 -9.76
N THR A 322 -17.48 29.20 -9.01
CA THR A 322 -18.39 30.31 -8.56
C THR A 322 -19.54 30.78 -9.48
N THR A 323 -20.84 30.88 -9.10
CA THR A 323 -21.57 30.79 -7.80
C THR A 323 -23.03 30.30 -7.98
N ALA A 324 -23.65 29.70 -6.95
CA ALA A 324 -25.07 29.92 -6.57
C ALA A 324 -25.37 29.28 -5.19
N GLU A 325 -26.14 29.95 -4.33
CA GLU A 325 -26.52 29.48 -2.98
C GLU A 325 -28.01 29.07 -2.88
N GLU A 326 -28.33 28.55 -1.70
CA GLU A 326 -29.60 28.13 -1.10
C GLU A 326 -30.93 28.72 -1.62
N VAL A 327 -31.99 27.91 -1.45
CA VAL A 327 -33.32 28.40 -1.06
C VAL A 327 -33.80 27.58 0.15
N MET A 328 -34.04 28.24 1.29
CA MET A 328 -34.69 27.64 2.45
C MET A 328 -36.20 27.47 2.22
N CYS A 329 -36.77 26.40 2.79
CA CYS A 329 -38.19 26.37 3.17
C CYS A 329 -38.28 26.19 4.69
N SER A 330 -38.87 27.17 5.37
CA SER A 330 -39.31 27.07 6.76
C SER A 330 -40.81 26.86 6.81
N GLU A 331 -41.31 26.04 7.74
CA GLU A 331 -42.48 26.37 8.57
C GLU A 331 -42.60 25.38 9.77
N PRO A 332 -43.36 25.70 10.84
CA PRO A 332 -43.17 25.09 12.16
C PRO A 332 -44.21 24.03 12.56
N ALA A 333 -43.85 23.15 13.50
CA ALA A 333 -44.78 22.27 14.20
C ALA A 333 -44.51 22.17 15.72
N VAL A 334 -45.60 22.38 16.46
CA VAL A 334 -45.86 22.44 17.92
C VAL A 334 -45.05 21.50 18.85
N SER A 335 -44.85 21.96 20.09
CA SER A 335 -44.29 21.20 21.22
C SER A 335 -45.32 20.25 21.88
N MET A 336 -44.85 19.07 22.31
CA MET A 336 -45.36 18.34 23.48
C MET A 336 -44.16 17.78 24.26
N GLY A 337 -44.19 17.89 25.59
CA GLY A 337 -42.99 17.77 26.44
C GLY A 337 -42.80 16.43 27.15
N ALA A 338 -41.57 16.22 27.63
CA ALA A 338 -41.22 15.29 28.70
C ALA A 338 -40.11 15.95 29.55
N GLU A 339 -40.36 16.14 30.86
CA GLU A 339 -39.46 16.87 31.74
C GLU A 339 -38.26 16.00 32.19
N ALA A 340 -37.13 16.14 31.50
CA ALA A 340 -35.84 15.63 31.98
C ALA A 340 -35.25 16.63 32.99
N GLY A 341 -35.30 16.28 34.28
CA GLY A 341 -35.07 17.20 35.39
C GLY A 341 -33.74 17.98 35.35
N GLN A 342 -33.83 19.28 35.66
CA GLN A 342 -32.68 20.18 35.79
C GLN A 342 -31.69 19.68 36.86
N ARG A 343 -30.46 19.38 36.45
CA ARG A 343 -29.28 19.39 37.32
C ARG A 343 -28.38 20.57 36.95
N ASP A 344 -28.90 21.77 37.17
CA ASP A 344 -28.05 22.96 37.28
C ASP A 344 -27.35 22.93 38.65
N GLY A 345 -26.11 22.47 38.63
CA GLY A 345 -25.19 22.47 39.77
C GLY A 345 -23.81 22.99 39.33
N PRO A 346 -23.03 23.59 40.24
CA PRO A 346 -21.79 24.31 39.88
C PRO A 346 -20.63 23.43 39.40
N GLU A 347 -20.81 22.11 39.26
CA GLU A 347 -19.83 21.19 38.66
C GLU A 347 -19.74 21.28 37.11
N ALA A 348 -20.74 21.91 36.47
CA ALA A 348 -20.99 21.82 35.03
C ALA A 348 -19.81 22.20 34.11
N ASP A 349 -18.89 23.04 34.59
CA ASP A 349 -17.75 23.58 33.84
C ASP A 349 -16.38 23.16 34.43
N SER A 350 -16.28 22.10 35.24
CA SER A 350 -14.99 21.64 35.79
C SER A 350 -13.94 21.29 34.71
N TRP A 351 -14.39 20.83 33.54
CA TRP A 351 -13.59 20.60 32.33
C TRP A 351 -13.06 21.88 31.67
N ALA A 352 -13.74 23.02 31.85
CA ALA A 352 -13.39 24.29 31.20
C ALA A 352 -12.07 24.88 31.72
N ALA A 353 -11.65 24.50 32.93
CA ALA A 353 -10.35 24.87 33.50
C ALA A 353 -9.17 24.02 32.99
N ALA A 354 -9.44 22.92 32.27
CA ALA A 354 -8.44 21.98 31.78
C ALA A 354 -8.10 22.16 30.28
N ILE A 355 -8.68 23.17 29.63
CA ILE A 355 -8.50 23.46 28.19
C ILE A 355 -8.25 24.95 27.96
N PRO A 356 -7.74 25.35 26.77
CA PRO A 356 -7.60 26.76 26.42
C PRO A 356 -8.95 27.50 26.39
N PRO A 357 -9.03 28.75 26.89
CA PRO A 357 -10.28 29.45 27.14
C PRO A 357 -11.11 29.74 25.88
N GLU A 358 -10.47 29.83 24.72
CA GLU A 358 -11.12 30.05 23.42
C GLU A 358 -11.91 28.83 22.91
N TRP A 359 -11.62 27.63 23.42
CA TRP A 359 -12.38 26.40 23.10
C TRP A 359 -13.64 26.25 23.97
N VAL A 360 -13.68 26.87 25.15
CA VAL A 360 -14.80 26.71 26.09
C VAL A 360 -16.14 27.19 25.51
N PRO A 361 -16.25 28.35 24.81
CA PRO A 361 -17.49 28.74 24.14
C PRO A 361 -17.95 27.73 23.10
N VAL A 362 -17.00 27.21 22.28
CA VAL A 362 -17.28 26.23 21.22
C VAL A 362 -17.81 24.94 21.83
N MET A 363 -17.13 24.39 22.85
CA MET A 363 -17.58 23.17 23.52
C MET A 363 -18.90 23.34 24.27
N ARG A 364 -19.17 24.50 24.90
CA ARG A 364 -20.50 24.77 25.50
C ARG A 364 -21.60 24.83 24.44
N GLN A 365 -21.35 25.48 23.30
CA GLN A 365 -22.29 25.53 22.17
C GLN A 365 -22.53 24.13 21.60
N ASP A 366 -21.49 23.31 21.47
CA ASP A 366 -21.59 21.95 20.96
C ASP A 366 -22.35 21.03 21.92
N ILE A 367 -22.08 21.09 23.24
CA ILE A 367 -22.87 20.41 24.28
C ILE A 367 -24.35 20.82 24.22
N GLN A 368 -24.66 22.10 23.99
CA GLN A 368 -26.04 22.57 23.83
C GLN A 368 -26.68 22.11 22.51
N SER A 369 -25.91 21.95 21.44
CA SER A 369 -26.36 21.41 20.15
C SER A 369 -26.64 19.90 20.26
N HIS A 370 -25.72 19.13 20.84
CA HIS A 370 -25.88 17.71 21.13
C HIS A 370 -27.09 17.44 22.04
N ARG A 371 -27.36 18.28 23.04
CA ARG A 371 -28.58 18.19 23.88
C ARG A 371 -29.89 18.44 23.11
N LYS A 372 -29.85 19.09 21.96
CA LYS A 372 -31.00 19.34 21.06
C LYS A 372 -31.08 18.35 19.90
N MET A 373 -30.03 17.58 19.66
CA MET A 373 -30.00 16.55 18.62
C MET A 373 -30.99 15.44 18.98
N LYS A 374 -31.81 15.01 18.01
CA LYS A 374 -32.74 13.90 18.22
C LYS A 374 -31.93 12.64 18.60
N PRO A 375 -32.38 11.83 19.58
CA PRO A 375 -31.71 10.59 19.90
C PRO A 375 -31.67 9.69 18.66
N GLN A 376 -30.52 9.06 18.42
CA GLN A 376 -30.33 8.18 17.27
C GLN A 376 -31.37 7.03 17.33
N PRO A 377 -32.15 6.79 16.26
CA PRO A 377 -33.11 5.69 16.24
C PRO A 377 -32.35 4.34 16.29
N PRO A 378 -32.93 3.28 16.89
CA PRO A 378 -32.25 2.00 17.08
C PRO A 378 -31.62 1.46 15.79
N LEU A 379 -30.47 0.79 15.89
CA LEU A 379 -29.67 0.28 14.75
C LEU A 379 -28.89 1.33 13.93
N SER A 380 -28.87 2.61 14.34
CA SER A 380 -28.13 3.69 13.66
C SER A 380 -26.62 3.74 14.00
N ASP A 381 -25.99 2.59 14.24
CA ASP A 381 -24.60 2.46 14.71
C ASP A 381 -23.54 2.66 13.60
N ALA A 382 -23.93 3.20 12.45
CA ALA A 382 -23.06 3.46 11.29
C ALA A 382 -21.87 4.38 11.61
N TYR A 383 -21.98 5.23 12.64
CA TYR A 383 -20.88 6.04 13.15
C TYR A 383 -19.81 5.21 13.88
N LEU A 384 -20.21 4.13 14.57
CA LEU A 384 -19.30 3.27 15.32
C LEU A 384 -18.51 2.33 14.40
N SER A 385 -19.08 1.89 13.27
CA SER A 385 -18.37 1.02 12.32
C SER A 385 -17.12 1.71 11.73
N GLY A 386 -17.20 3.01 11.46
CA GLY A 386 -16.09 3.85 11.00
C GLY A 386 -15.01 4.17 12.03
N MET A 387 -15.20 3.84 13.32
CA MET A 387 -14.19 4.13 14.34
C MET A 387 -13.02 3.13 14.36
N PRO A 388 -11.80 3.56 14.75
CA PRO A 388 -10.68 2.66 15.00
C PRO A 388 -11.03 1.58 16.03
N ALA A 389 -10.53 0.35 15.81
CA ALA A 389 -10.92 -0.83 16.57
C ALA A 389 -10.76 -0.71 18.10
N LYS A 390 -9.80 0.10 18.60
CA LYS A 390 -9.67 0.44 20.03
C LYS A 390 -10.90 1.17 20.58
N ARG A 391 -11.44 2.17 19.87
CA ARG A 391 -12.66 2.88 20.28
C ARG A 391 -13.90 1.99 20.16
N ARG A 392 -13.99 1.15 19.11
CA ARG A 392 -15.08 0.16 18.97
C ARG A 392 -15.14 -0.83 20.13
N LYS A 393 -13.99 -1.27 20.66
CA LYS A 393 -13.93 -2.14 21.85
C LYS A 393 -14.32 -1.46 23.17
N THR A 394 -14.20 -0.14 23.29
CA THR A 394 -14.57 0.60 24.52
C THR A 394 -15.93 1.30 24.44
N MET A 395 -16.47 1.50 23.24
CA MET A 395 -17.78 2.11 22.96
C MET A 395 -18.67 1.08 22.27
N GLN A 396 -18.99 -0.01 22.97
CA GLN A 396 -19.96 -1.02 22.50
C GLN A 396 -21.36 -0.41 22.45
N GLY A 397 -21.72 0.16 21.29
CA GLY A 397 -23.11 0.19 20.85
C GLY A 397 -23.52 -1.23 20.51
N GLU A 398 -24.25 -1.87 21.43
CA GLU A 398 -24.73 -3.23 21.23
C GLU A 398 -25.81 -3.21 20.13
N GLY A 399 -25.51 -3.78 18.96
CA GLY A 399 -26.38 -3.74 17.78
C GLY A 399 -27.71 -4.50 17.92
N PRO A 400 -28.36 -4.91 16.81
CA PRO A 400 -29.65 -5.62 16.87
C PRO A 400 -29.53 -6.87 17.75
N GLN A 401 -30.36 -6.95 18.79
CA GLN A 401 -30.35 -8.08 19.69
C GLN A 401 -31.04 -9.27 19.02
N LEU A 402 -30.25 -10.28 18.66
CA LEU A 402 -30.75 -11.47 17.97
C LEU A 402 -31.37 -12.49 18.93
N SER A 403 -31.11 -12.35 20.24
CA SER A 403 -31.74 -13.13 21.31
C SER A 403 -32.75 -12.29 22.09
N LEU A 404 -34.01 -12.76 22.12
CA LEU A 404 -35.06 -12.16 22.94
C LEU A 404 -34.73 -12.21 24.44
N ALA A 405 -34.12 -13.29 24.93
CA ALA A 405 -33.76 -13.45 26.34
C ALA A 405 -32.73 -12.39 26.78
N GLU A 406 -31.74 -12.08 25.93
CA GLU A 406 -30.77 -11.02 26.20
C GLU A 406 -31.42 -9.64 26.16
N ALA A 407 -32.30 -9.38 25.19
CA ALA A 407 -33.04 -8.12 25.08
C ALA A 407 -33.92 -7.84 26.30
N VAL A 408 -34.72 -8.83 26.72
CA VAL A 408 -35.57 -8.72 27.93
C VAL A 408 -34.71 -8.63 29.19
N GLY A 409 -33.63 -9.42 29.30
CA GLY A 409 -32.70 -9.37 30.43
C GLY A 409 -32.04 -7.99 30.61
N ARG A 410 -31.62 -7.33 29.52
CA ARG A 410 -31.10 -5.95 29.58
C ARG A 410 -32.19 -4.92 29.86
N ALA A 411 -33.37 -5.05 29.26
CA ALA A 411 -34.50 -4.15 29.55
C ALA A 411 -34.91 -4.21 31.03
N ALA A 412 -35.04 -5.42 31.60
CA ALA A 412 -35.33 -5.62 33.02
C ALA A 412 -34.24 -4.99 33.91
N LYS A 413 -32.96 -5.22 33.59
CA LYS A 413 -31.82 -4.62 34.31
C LYS A 413 -31.78 -3.10 34.22
N ALA A 414 -32.12 -2.51 33.08
CA ALA A 414 -32.13 -1.05 32.86
C ALA A 414 -33.27 -0.36 33.63
N VAL A 415 -34.44 -1.00 33.75
CA VAL A 415 -35.59 -0.52 34.53
C VAL A 415 -35.49 -0.93 36.01
N GLY A 416 -34.51 -1.77 36.37
CA GLY A 416 -34.25 -2.22 37.74
C GLY A 416 -35.21 -3.31 38.26
N VAL A 417 -36.04 -3.88 37.39
CA VAL A 417 -37.04 -4.91 37.75
C VAL A 417 -36.43 -6.31 37.75
N LYS A 418 -37.08 -7.24 38.48
CA LYS A 418 -36.68 -8.65 38.59
C LYS A 418 -37.88 -9.55 38.32
N PRO A 419 -37.68 -10.77 37.77
CA PRO A 419 -38.75 -11.76 37.63
C PRO A 419 -39.36 -12.14 39.00
N ILE A 420 -40.65 -12.43 39.02
CA ILE A 420 -41.36 -12.92 40.22
C ILE A 420 -41.07 -14.41 40.47
N THR A 421 -40.75 -15.16 39.41
CA THR A 421 -40.35 -16.57 39.43
C THR A 421 -38.83 -16.67 39.61
N SER A 422 -38.08 -16.93 38.53
CA SER A 422 -36.62 -16.89 38.50
C SER A 422 -36.16 -16.44 37.10
N PRO A 423 -34.93 -15.90 36.95
CA PRO A 423 -34.41 -15.55 35.63
C PRO A 423 -34.21 -16.78 34.73
N GLU A 424 -33.97 -17.96 35.29
CA GLU A 424 -33.87 -19.22 34.55
C GLU A 424 -35.23 -19.63 33.96
N SER A 425 -36.32 -19.57 34.74
CA SER A 425 -37.67 -19.83 34.22
C SER A 425 -38.10 -18.80 33.17
N LEU A 426 -37.80 -17.51 33.39
CA LEU A 426 -38.07 -16.48 32.39
C LEU A 426 -37.31 -16.73 31.09
N ASN A 427 -36.02 -17.09 31.15
CA ASN A 427 -35.25 -17.45 29.96
C ASN A 427 -35.85 -18.68 29.26
N GLN A 428 -36.27 -19.71 30.01
CA GLN A 428 -36.92 -20.90 29.44
C GLN A 428 -38.26 -20.59 28.74
N GLU A 429 -39.02 -19.60 29.23
CA GLU A 429 -40.22 -19.09 28.55
C GLU A 429 -39.87 -18.29 27.28
N LEU A 430 -38.83 -17.46 27.32
CA LEU A 430 -38.39 -16.65 26.17
C LEU A 430 -37.64 -17.45 25.11
N GLU A 431 -37.07 -18.61 25.44
CA GLU A 431 -36.42 -19.55 24.51
C GLU A 431 -37.41 -20.48 23.78
N GLN A 432 -38.71 -20.39 24.07
CA GLN A 432 -39.74 -21.17 23.36
C GLN A 432 -39.71 -20.86 21.85
N PRO A 433 -39.75 -21.88 20.97
CA PRO A 433 -39.51 -21.71 19.54
C PRO A 433 -40.57 -20.83 18.85
N GLU A 434 -41.81 -20.85 19.34
CA GLU A 434 -42.91 -20.00 18.88
C GLU A 434 -42.58 -18.51 19.15
N VAL A 435 -42.22 -18.18 20.39
CA VAL A 435 -41.88 -16.81 20.82
C VAL A 435 -40.64 -16.29 20.09
N GLN A 436 -39.60 -17.13 19.95
CA GLN A 436 -38.40 -16.83 19.15
C GLN A 436 -38.72 -16.61 17.68
N SER A 437 -39.65 -17.39 17.09
CA SER A 437 -40.05 -17.22 15.69
C SER A 437 -40.77 -15.89 15.45
N ILE A 438 -41.67 -15.50 16.36
CA ILE A 438 -42.41 -14.22 16.31
C ILE A 438 -41.44 -13.05 16.48
N TYR A 439 -40.50 -13.14 17.44
CA TYR A 439 -39.47 -12.11 17.64
C TYR A 439 -38.59 -11.94 16.39
N ARG A 440 -38.15 -13.04 15.79
CA ARG A 440 -37.36 -13.01 14.55
C ARG A 440 -38.13 -12.41 13.37
N GLN A 441 -39.41 -12.74 13.22
CA GLN A 441 -40.27 -12.15 12.19
C GLN A 441 -40.47 -10.65 12.41
N GLN A 442 -40.69 -10.21 13.65
CA GLN A 442 -40.81 -8.79 14.00
C GLN A 442 -39.50 -8.02 13.67
N VAL A 443 -38.35 -8.53 14.11
CA VAL A 443 -37.03 -7.93 13.80
C VAL A 443 -36.77 -7.87 12.30
N GLN A 444 -37.14 -8.90 11.53
CA GLN A 444 -37.05 -8.88 10.07
C GLN A 444 -38.01 -7.84 9.44
N SER A 445 -39.21 -7.69 9.98
CA SER A 445 -40.20 -6.69 9.53
C SER A 445 -39.70 -5.26 9.76
N ASP A 446 -39.18 -4.97 10.95
CA ASP A 446 -38.67 -3.64 11.31
C ASP A 446 -37.42 -3.27 10.48
N ILE A 447 -36.53 -4.24 10.21
CA ILE A 447 -35.37 -4.04 9.32
C ILE A 447 -35.84 -3.82 7.88
N ARG A 448 -36.79 -4.61 7.35
CA ARG A 448 -37.37 -4.40 6.01
C ARG A 448 -38.01 -3.03 5.87
N LYS A 449 -38.81 -2.62 6.86
CA LYS A 449 -39.44 -1.30 6.90
C LYS A 449 -38.39 -0.19 6.85
N ARG A 450 -37.35 -0.29 7.68
CA ARG A 450 -36.27 0.70 7.71
C ARG A 450 -35.48 0.76 6.39
N ILE A 451 -35.19 -0.39 5.76
CA ILE A 451 -34.56 -0.45 4.43
C ILE A 451 -35.37 0.29 3.34
N LYS A 452 -36.69 0.47 3.53
CA LYS A 452 -37.58 1.18 2.60
C LYS A 452 -37.85 2.65 2.99
N GLU A 453 -37.65 3.02 4.25
CA GLU A 453 -37.99 4.35 4.80
C GLU A 453 -36.78 5.22 5.19
N ASP A 454 -35.58 4.66 5.38
CA ASP A 454 -34.39 5.38 5.84
C ASP A 454 -33.69 6.11 4.67
N PRO A 455 -33.58 7.46 4.69
CA PRO A 455 -33.03 8.23 3.57
C PRO A 455 -31.50 8.09 3.42
N ASP A 456 -30.78 7.65 4.45
CA ASP A 456 -29.33 7.43 4.41
C ASP A 456 -28.97 6.01 3.90
N TYR A 457 -29.98 5.15 3.69
CA TYR A 457 -29.78 3.80 3.18
C TYR A 457 -29.44 3.78 1.67
N CYS A 458 -28.41 3.02 1.31
CA CYS A 458 -27.96 2.86 -0.07
C CYS A 458 -27.69 1.40 -0.40
N ALA A 459 -28.55 0.79 -1.23
CA ALA A 459 -28.44 -0.61 -1.64
C ALA A 459 -27.10 -0.95 -2.32
N GLN A 460 -26.48 0.01 -3.04
CA GLN A 460 -25.16 -0.18 -3.66
C GLN A 460 -24.03 -0.28 -2.63
N ARG A 461 -24.17 0.34 -1.45
CA ARG A 461 -23.17 0.25 -0.36
C ARG A 461 -23.36 -0.98 0.52
N PHE A 462 -24.55 -1.57 0.52
CA PHE A 462 -24.92 -2.71 1.34
C PHE A 462 -25.58 -3.82 0.51
N PRO A 463 -24.88 -4.40 -0.49
CA PRO A 463 -25.50 -5.29 -1.48
C PRO A 463 -26.23 -6.49 -0.87
N ASN A 464 -25.75 -7.05 0.23
CA ASN A 464 -26.31 -8.26 0.85
C ASN A 464 -27.65 -8.04 1.60
N THR A 465 -28.20 -6.81 1.61
CA THR A 465 -29.55 -6.57 2.18
C THR A 465 -30.64 -7.15 1.30
N HIS A 466 -30.54 -7.10 -0.03
CA HIS A 466 -31.58 -7.62 -0.91
C HIS A 466 -31.68 -9.15 -0.86
N THR A 467 -30.58 -9.86 -0.62
CA THR A 467 -30.57 -11.33 -0.44
C THR A 467 -31.04 -11.79 0.94
N THR A 468 -31.11 -10.90 1.92
CA THR A 468 -31.40 -11.24 3.33
C THR A 468 -32.74 -10.69 3.82
N PHE A 469 -33.15 -9.55 3.27
CA PHE A 469 -34.36 -8.79 3.62
C PHE A 469 -35.14 -8.34 2.38
N GLY A 470 -34.87 -8.93 1.21
CA GLY A 470 -35.68 -8.70 0.02
C GLY A 470 -37.16 -9.04 0.22
N ASP A 471 -37.97 -8.52 -0.70
CA ASP A 471 -39.33 -8.99 -0.91
C ASP A 471 -39.27 -10.23 -1.80
N ASP A 472 -39.13 -11.40 -1.19
CA ASP A 472 -39.61 -12.65 -1.81
C ASP A 472 -41.12 -12.54 -2.05
N SER A 473 -41.61 -13.16 -3.14
CA SER A 473 -42.97 -12.98 -3.69
C SER A 473 -44.11 -13.50 -2.81
#